data_AF-A0A0N8PQ62-F1
#
_entry.id   AF-A0A0N8PQ62-F1
#
_cell.length_a   1.000
_cell.length_b   1.000
_cell.length_c   1.000
_cell.angle_alpha   90.00
_cell.angle_beta   90.00
_cell.angle_gamma   90.00
#
_symmetry.space_group_name_H-M   'P 1'
#
loop_
_entity.id
_entity.type
_entity.pdbx_description
1 polymer ?
#
loop_
_entity_poly.entity_id
_entity_poly.type
_entity_poly.pdbx_seq_one_letter_code
_entity_poly.pdbx_strand_id
1 'polypeptide(L)'
;GSLPGRFDFDGYAAADDSLTLEEPTPRTNGQPGRVGVVGFPVEYDPERQMWFCDITLNVDGSSYTPFVRMALARYQPHALADAKLSRVVLADFAQLTPDRSLVVSGDPYAPQRLRITLSGVAPRGPRPLLHAEPQPAQPAQHPTEVTVRVQERVPDFSSDLAWQDVPSGTVTLSEDRPANID
;
A
#
# COMPACT_ATOMS: atom_id res chain seq x y z
N GLY A 1 7.02 -1.61 -16.31
CA GLY A 1 6.24 -2.56 -15.49
C GLY A 1 5.16 -3.16 -16.34
N SER A 2 4.75 -4.40 -16.07
CA SER A 2 3.51 -4.93 -16.66
C SER A 2 2.34 -4.10 -16.16
N LEU A 3 1.31 -3.93 -17.00
CA LEU A 3 0.03 -3.41 -16.53
C LEU A 3 -0.63 -4.48 -15.64
N PRO A 4 -1.44 -4.07 -14.64
CA PRO A 4 -2.20 -5.02 -13.84
C PRO A 4 -3.13 -5.85 -14.71
N GLY A 5 -3.10 -7.16 -14.56
CA GLY A 5 -4.02 -8.12 -15.16
C GLY A 5 -5.02 -8.65 -14.14
N ARG A 6 -5.93 -9.51 -14.59
CA ARG A 6 -6.99 -10.08 -13.73
C ARG A 6 -6.46 -10.80 -12.47
N PHE A 7 -5.25 -11.35 -12.51
CA PHE A 7 -4.66 -12.10 -11.41
C PHE A 7 -4.06 -11.21 -10.32
N ASP A 8 -3.94 -9.92 -10.58
CA ASP A 8 -3.51 -8.93 -9.59
C ASP A 8 -4.69 -8.46 -8.71
N PHE A 9 -5.92 -8.81 -9.08
CA PHE A 9 -7.13 -8.52 -8.32
C PHE A 9 -7.53 -9.78 -7.55
N ASP A 10 -7.39 -9.77 -6.23
CA ASP A 10 -7.76 -10.91 -5.39
C ASP A 10 -9.25 -10.86 -5.02
N GLY A 11 -9.89 -12.02 -4.95
CA GLY A 11 -11.29 -12.13 -4.51
C GLY A 11 -12.36 -11.71 -5.52
N TYR A 12 -12.04 -11.52 -6.80
CA TYR A 12 -13.08 -11.21 -7.81
C TYR A 12 -14.06 -12.39 -7.98
N ALA A 13 -15.34 -12.09 -8.18
CA ALA A 13 -16.42 -13.08 -8.33
C ALA A 13 -16.63 -13.52 -9.78
N ALA A 14 -16.35 -12.65 -10.75
CA ALA A 14 -16.45 -12.95 -12.18
C ALA A 14 -15.45 -12.12 -12.97
N ALA A 15 -15.02 -12.60 -14.12
CA ALA A 15 -14.17 -11.86 -15.04
C ALA A 15 -14.63 -12.09 -16.48
N ASP A 16 -14.33 -11.15 -17.35
CA ASP A 16 -14.53 -11.29 -18.80
C ASP A 16 -13.43 -10.53 -19.52
N ASP A 17 -13.17 -10.94 -20.75
CA ASP A 17 -12.14 -10.38 -21.60
C ASP A 17 -12.76 -9.93 -22.92
N SER A 18 -12.06 -9.03 -23.60
CA SER A 18 -12.45 -8.57 -24.94
C SER A 18 -13.79 -7.81 -25.01
N LEU A 19 -14.17 -7.11 -23.93
CA LEU A 19 -15.39 -6.29 -23.90
C LEU A 19 -15.19 -4.93 -24.55
N THR A 20 -16.29 -4.34 -25.00
CA THR A 20 -16.36 -2.97 -25.55
C THR A 20 -16.78 -2.00 -24.44
N LEU A 21 -16.25 -0.77 -24.52
CA LEU A 21 -16.73 0.36 -23.71
C LEU A 21 -17.58 1.26 -24.61
N GLU A 22 -18.56 1.95 -24.02
CA GLU A 22 -19.30 3.00 -24.73
C GLU A 22 -18.40 4.22 -24.99
N GLU A 23 -17.44 4.47 -24.09
CA GLU A 23 -16.48 5.55 -24.22
C GLU A 23 -15.51 5.31 -25.40
N PRO A 24 -15.01 6.38 -26.05
CA PRO A 24 -14.01 6.24 -27.11
C PRO A 24 -12.74 5.59 -26.56
N THR A 25 -12.50 4.33 -26.91
CA THR A 25 -11.24 3.65 -26.59
C THR A 25 -10.20 3.93 -27.68
N PRO A 26 -8.90 4.03 -27.30
CA PRO A 26 -7.83 4.07 -28.28
C PRO A 26 -7.96 2.91 -29.27
N ARG A 27 -7.91 3.20 -30.57
CA ARG A 27 -8.02 2.17 -31.60
C ARG A 27 -6.72 1.42 -31.74
N THR A 28 -6.80 0.10 -31.75
CA THR A 28 -5.68 -0.79 -32.10
C THR A 28 -5.97 -1.39 -33.47
N ASN A 29 -5.11 -1.15 -34.46
CA ASN A 29 -5.29 -1.62 -35.84
C ASN A 29 -6.65 -1.24 -36.46
N GLY A 30 -7.16 -0.03 -36.17
CA GLY A 30 -8.43 0.46 -36.70
C GLY A 30 -9.68 -0.06 -36.00
N GLN A 31 -9.55 -1.00 -35.05
CA GLN A 31 -10.66 -1.51 -34.24
C GLN A 31 -10.75 -0.78 -32.90
N PRO A 32 -11.96 -0.61 -32.32
CA PRO A 32 -12.11 -0.10 -30.95
C PRO A 32 -11.31 -0.96 -29.96
N GLY A 33 -10.55 -0.31 -29.08
CA GLY A 33 -9.85 -0.99 -28.00
C GLY A 33 -10.79 -1.84 -27.17
N ARG A 34 -10.35 -3.05 -26.85
CA ARG A 34 -11.07 -4.00 -26.00
C ARG A 34 -10.48 -3.99 -24.60
N VAL A 35 -11.32 -4.26 -23.60
CA VAL A 35 -10.92 -4.28 -22.19
C VAL A 35 -11.21 -5.63 -21.55
N GLY A 36 -10.40 -5.99 -20.56
CA GLY A 36 -10.73 -7.02 -19.59
C GLY A 36 -11.39 -6.38 -18.38
N VAL A 37 -12.27 -7.11 -17.73
CA VAL A 37 -12.96 -6.67 -16.51
C VAL A 37 -12.89 -7.75 -15.44
N VAL A 38 -12.80 -7.30 -14.20
CA VAL A 38 -12.97 -8.12 -13.00
C VAL A 38 -14.14 -7.53 -12.20
N GLY A 39 -15.08 -8.39 -11.85
CA GLY A 39 -16.32 -8.05 -11.15
C GLY A 39 -16.26 -8.49 -9.71
N PHE A 40 -16.58 -7.57 -8.81
CA PHE A 40 -16.64 -7.79 -7.38
C PHE A 40 -18.09 -7.68 -6.87
N PRO A 41 -18.45 -8.41 -5.81
CA PRO A 41 -19.75 -8.25 -5.17
C PRO A 41 -19.85 -6.86 -4.53
N VAL A 42 -20.98 -6.19 -4.73
CA VAL A 42 -21.27 -4.89 -4.13
C VAL A 42 -22.27 -5.09 -3.02
N GLU A 43 -21.97 -4.54 -1.85
CA GLU A 43 -22.78 -4.64 -0.65
C GLU A 43 -23.34 -3.28 -0.26
N TYR A 44 -24.48 -3.25 0.43
CA TYR A 44 -25.07 -2.03 0.94
C TYR A 44 -24.77 -1.91 2.43
N ASP A 45 -24.11 -0.83 2.83
CA ASP A 45 -23.90 -0.47 4.22
C ASP A 45 -25.11 0.34 4.71
N PRO A 46 -25.96 -0.22 5.60
CA PRO A 46 -27.16 0.46 6.07
C PRO A 46 -26.86 1.63 7.03
N GLU A 47 -25.71 1.62 7.72
CA GLU A 47 -25.33 2.70 8.63
C GLU A 47 -24.82 3.90 7.85
N ARG A 48 -23.99 3.66 6.83
CA ARG A 48 -23.48 4.71 5.94
C ARG A 48 -24.48 5.09 4.84
N GLN A 49 -25.53 4.30 4.66
CA GLN A 49 -26.53 4.42 3.60
C GLN A 49 -25.93 4.49 2.19
N MET A 50 -24.90 3.69 1.94
CA MET A 50 -24.13 3.69 0.69
C MET A 50 -23.79 2.28 0.23
N TRP A 51 -23.62 2.12 -1.07
CA TRP A 51 -23.07 0.90 -1.66
C TRP A 51 -21.55 0.92 -1.62
N PHE A 52 -20.93 -0.19 -1.27
CA PHE A 52 -19.48 -0.34 -1.20
C PHE A 52 -19.05 -1.70 -1.75
N CYS A 53 -17.75 -1.81 -2.03
CA CYS A 53 -17.10 -3.02 -2.47
C CYS A 53 -15.63 -2.90 -2.07
N ASP A 54 -15.08 -3.95 -1.46
CA ASP A 54 -13.66 -4.03 -1.17
C ASP A 54 -12.92 -4.64 -2.36
N ILE A 55 -11.83 -4.00 -2.77
CA ILE A 55 -10.99 -4.43 -3.89
C ILE A 55 -9.57 -4.59 -3.38
N THR A 56 -9.09 -5.83 -3.34
CA THR A 56 -7.69 -6.15 -3.02
C THR A 56 -6.88 -6.16 -4.31
N LEU A 57 -5.89 -5.28 -4.40
CA LEU A 57 -5.04 -5.11 -5.58
C LEU A 57 -3.57 -5.38 -5.24
N ASN A 58 -3.04 -6.47 -5.76
CA ASN A 58 -1.66 -6.92 -5.58
C ASN A 58 -0.79 -6.44 -6.75
N VAL A 59 -0.21 -5.25 -6.61
CA VAL A 59 0.69 -4.65 -7.62
C VAL A 59 2.14 -4.91 -7.28
N ASP A 60 2.52 -6.18 -7.28
CA ASP A 60 3.87 -6.59 -6.93
C ASP A 60 4.91 -6.09 -7.95
N GLY A 61 6.03 -5.57 -7.42
CA GLY A 61 7.29 -5.45 -8.16
C GLY A 61 7.44 -4.26 -9.13
N SER A 62 6.44 -3.39 -9.30
CA SER A 62 6.54 -2.27 -10.25
C SER A 62 6.94 -0.92 -9.63
N SER A 63 6.53 -0.65 -8.39
CA SER A 63 6.85 0.59 -7.65
C SER A 63 6.68 0.36 -6.15
N TYR A 64 7.44 1.10 -5.33
CA TYR A 64 7.34 1.04 -3.88
C TYR A 64 6.03 1.65 -3.32
N THR A 65 5.49 2.67 -3.98
CA THR A 65 4.23 3.35 -3.62
C THR A 65 3.48 3.78 -4.88
N PRO A 66 2.84 2.84 -5.62
CA PRO A 66 2.20 3.17 -6.88
C PRO A 66 0.96 4.05 -6.70
N PHE A 67 0.70 4.90 -7.69
CA PHE A 67 -0.59 5.57 -7.87
C PHE A 67 -1.45 4.76 -8.83
N VAL A 68 -2.67 4.45 -8.41
CA VAL A 68 -3.67 3.75 -9.22
C VAL A 68 -4.86 4.66 -9.47
N ARG A 69 -5.45 4.56 -10.66
CA ARG A 69 -6.72 5.22 -10.98
C ARG A 69 -7.66 4.18 -11.57
N MET A 70 -8.74 3.89 -10.86
CA MET A 70 -9.68 2.84 -11.26
C MET A 70 -10.72 3.38 -12.25
N ALA A 71 -11.02 2.56 -13.26
CA ALA A 71 -12.16 2.72 -14.14
C ALA A 71 -13.25 1.75 -13.68
N LEU A 72 -14.34 2.28 -13.12
CA LEU A 72 -15.42 1.48 -12.52
C LEU A 72 -16.64 1.46 -13.44
N ALA A 73 -17.24 0.30 -13.61
CA ALA A 73 -18.50 0.12 -14.35
C ALA A 73 -19.34 -0.96 -13.67
N ARG A 74 -20.66 -0.92 -13.88
CA ARG A 74 -21.52 -2.05 -13.50
C ARG A 74 -21.31 -3.17 -14.50
N TYR A 75 -21.02 -4.36 -13.99
CA TYR A 75 -20.79 -5.55 -14.80
C TYR A 75 -21.94 -6.54 -14.67
N GLN A 76 -22.47 -6.99 -15.81
CA GLN A 76 -23.60 -7.92 -15.92
C GLN A 76 -23.17 -9.17 -16.71
N PRO A 77 -22.68 -10.23 -16.04
CA PRO A 77 -22.11 -11.42 -16.72
C PRO A 77 -23.06 -12.10 -17.71
N HIS A 78 -24.36 -12.05 -17.43
CA HIS A 78 -25.42 -12.72 -18.21
C HIS A 78 -26.12 -11.80 -19.23
N ALA A 79 -25.66 -10.55 -19.40
CA ALA A 79 -26.19 -9.67 -20.43
C ALA A 79 -25.71 -10.07 -21.84
N LEU A 80 -26.34 -9.50 -22.86
CA LEU A 80 -25.86 -9.58 -24.24
C LEU A 80 -24.44 -8.99 -24.35
N ALA A 81 -23.64 -9.49 -25.28
CA ALA A 81 -22.20 -9.20 -25.38
C ALA A 81 -21.86 -7.70 -25.30
N ASP A 82 -22.62 -6.85 -26.00
CA ASP A 82 -22.41 -5.39 -26.04
C ASP A 82 -23.12 -4.61 -24.92
N ALA A 83 -23.80 -5.30 -24.00
CA ALA A 83 -24.54 -4.71 -22.88
C ALA A 83 -24.04 -5.17 -21.51
N LYS A 84 -22.88 -5.85 -21.46
CA LYS A 84 -22.30 -6.36 -20.21
C LYS A 84 -21.75 -5.29 -19.29
N LEU A 85 -21.44 -4.10 -19.83
CA LEU A 85 -20.87 -2.99 -19.08
C LEU A 85 -21.74 -1.75 -19.21
N SER A 86 -21.94 -1.06 -18.09
CA SER A 86 -22.38 0.34 -18.14
C SER A 86 -21.25 1.25 -18.60
N ARG A 87 -21.59 2.52 -18.83
CA ARG A 87 -20.61 3.62 -18.90
C ARG A 87 -19.63 3.59 -17.73
N VAL A 88 -18.40 3.99 -18.02
CA VAL A 88 -17.28 4.00 -17.08
C VAL A 88 -17.30 5.28 -16.26
N VAL A 89 -17.08 5.13 -14.95
CA VAL A 89 -16.77 6.21 -14.02
C VAL A 89 -15.32 6.08 -13.58
N LEU A 90 -14.55 7.14 -13.76
CA LEU A 90 -13.16 7.18 -13.30
C LEU A 90 -13.13 7.61 -11.83
N ALA A 91 -12.50 6.80 -11.00
CA ALA A 91 -12.16 7.17 -9.63
C ALA A 91 -11.03 8.22 -9.61
N ASP A 92 -10.86 8.83 -8.45
CA ASP A 92 -9.68 9.64 -8.14
C ASP A 92 -8.43 8.76 -8.02
N PHE A 93 -7.26 9.38 -8.10
CA PHE A 93 -6.01 8.68 -7.88
C PHE A 93 -5.90 8.26 -6.41
N ALA A 94 -5.62 6.97 -6.19
CA ALA A 94 -5.28 6.42 -4.88
C ALA A 94 -3.81 6.00 -4.87
N GLN A 95 -3.11 6.32 -3.78
CA GLN A 95 -1.75 5.84 -3.57
C GLN A 95 -1.80 4.56 -2.73
N LEU A 96 -1.19 3.49 -3.20
CA LEU A 96 -1.07 2.25 -2.44
C LEU A 96 0.19 2.32 -1.59
N THR A 97 0.03 2.16 -0.28
CA THR A 97 1.14 2.10 0.67
C THR A 97 1.71 0.68 0.70
N PRO A 98 3.03 0.51 0.83
CA PRO A 98 3.64 -0.80 0.96
C PRO A 98 3.26 -1.44 2.29
N ASP A 99 3.03 -2.74 2.25
CA ASP A 99 2.78 -3.51 3.46
C ASP A 99 4.04 -3.58 4.33
N ARG A 100 3.90 -3.09 5.57
CA ARG A 100 4.92 -3.14 6.60
C ARG A 100 4.30 -3.58 7.92
N SER A 101 5.01 -4.46 8.62
CA SER A 101 4.63 -5.01 9.91
C SER A 101 5.65 -4.60 10.96
N LEU A 102 5.17 -4.01 12.06
CA LEU A 102 5.96 -3.68 13.24
C LEU A 102 5.60 -4.65 14.36
N VAL A 103 6.58 -5.34 14.92
CA VAL A 103 6.43 -6.22 16.07
C VAL A 103 7.25 -5.66 17.23
N VAL A 104 6.63 -5.50 18.39
CA VAL A 104 7.29 -5.13 19.64
C VAL A 104 7.16 -6.30 20.62
N SER A 105 8.28 -6.80 21.12
CA SER A 105 8.31 -7.86 22.14
C SER A 105 9.17 -7.46 23.32
N GLY A 106 8.70 -7.75 24.53
CA GLY A 106 9.48 -7.59 25.75
C GLY A 106 10.20 -8.88 26.14
N ASP A 107 11.38 -8.77 26.74
CA ASP A 107 12.05 -9.92 27.34
C ASP A 107 11.40 -10.22 28.71
N PRO A 108 10.79 -11.41 28.92
CA PRO A 108 10.17 -11.78 30.19
C PRO A 108 11.14 -11.77 31.38
N TYR A 109 12.43 -11.99 31.13
CA TYR A 109 13.48 -12.03 32.15
C TYR A 109 14.21 -10.69 32.29
N ALA A 110 13.97 -9.74 31.38
CA ALA A 110 14.53 -8.39 31.42
C ALA A 110 13.48 -7.37 30.93
N PRO A 111 12.50 -6.98 31.78
CA PRO A 111 11.32 -6.19 31.36
C PRO A 111 11.65 -4.78 30.82
N GLN A 112 12.89 -4.31 31.01
CA GLN A 112 13.39 -3.05 30.46
C GLN A 112 13.96 -3.20 29.04
N ARG A 113 14.05 -4.43 28.51
CA ARG A 113 14.49 -4.71 27.14
C ARG A 113 13.28 -4.95 26.26
N LEU A 114 13.12 -4.09 25.27
CA LEU A 114 12.17 -4.24 24.19
C LEU A 114 12.93 -4.55 22.91
N ARG A 115 12.44 -5.53 22.16
CA ARG A 115 12.86 -5.81 20.79
C ARG A 115 11.79 -5.30 19.85
N ILE A 116 12.22 -4.51 18.87
CA ILE A 116 11.36 -3.96 17.83
C ILE A 116 11.84 -4.53 16.50
N THR A 117 10.96 -5.20 15.77
CA THR A 117 11.22 -5.74 14.44
C THR A 117 10.29 -5.07 13.44
N LEU A 118 10.85 -4.37 12.46
CA LEU A 118 10.11 -3.83 11.33
C LEU A 118 10.42 -4.67 10.08
N SER A 119 9.39 -5.25 9.49
CA SER A 119 9.49 -6.09 8.29
C SER A 119 8.55 -5.57 7.20
N GLY A 120 8.94 -5.74 5.94
CA GLY A 120 8.11 -5.35 4.80
C GLY A 120 8.94 -4.91 3.61
N VAL A 121 8.27 -4.52 2.53
CA VAL A 121 8.94 -4.04 1.33
C VAL A 121 9.67 -2.73 1.65
N ALA A 122 10.90 -2.58 1.15
CA ALA A 122 11.67 -1.34 1.22
C ALA A 122 11.83 -0.73 -0.18
N PRO A 123 11.92 0.61 -0.28
CA PRO A 123 12.18 1.26 -1.55
C PRO A 123 13.53 0.77 -2.11
N ARG A 124 13.52 0.28 -3.35
CA ARG A 124 14.73 0.06 -4.11
C ARG A 124 15.05 1.35 -4.86
N GLY A 125 16.19 1.94 -4.57
CA GLY A 125 16.63 3.18 -5.20
C GLY A 125 18.14 3.31 -5.14
N PRO A 126 18.73 4.29 -5.85
CA PRO A 126 20.15 4.56 -5.73
C PRO A 126 20.50 4.83 -4.26
N ARG A 127 21.73 4.49 -3.87
CA ARG A 127 22.22 4.82 -2.52
C ARG A 127 22.06 6.33 -2.29
N PRO A 128 21.55 6.76 -1.12
CA PRO A 128 21.47 8.18 -0.80
C PRO A 128 22.84 8.84 -0.94
N LEU A 129 22.92 9.94 -1.70
CA LEU A 129 24.09 10.82 -1.68
C LEU A 129 24.03 11.62 -0.37
N LEU A 130 24.73 11.13 0.65
CA LEU A 130 24.85 11.81 1.94
C LEU A 130 25.89 12.93 1.81
N HIS A 131 25.41 14.18 1.71
CA HIS A 131 26.24 15.38 1.92
C HIS A 131 26.21 15.74 3.41
N ALA A 132 26.86 14.91 4.24
CA ALA A 132 26.99 15.15 5.68
C ALA A 132 28.47 15.36 6.04
N GLU A 133 28.77 16.41 6.79
CA GLU A 133 30.07 16.60 7.43
C GLU A 133 29.93 16.58 8.96
N PRO A 134 30.61 15.65 9.66
CA PRO A 134 31.44 14.56 9.13
C PRO A 134 30.61 13.46 8.45
N GLN A 135 31.22 12.79 7.47
CA GLN A 135 30.55 11.68 6.78
C GLN A 135 30.36 10.50 7.75
N PRO A 136 29.16 9.90 7.82
CA PRO A 136 28.90 8.80 8.74
C PRO A 136 29.79 7.58 8.42
N ALA A 137 30.29 6.94 9.47
CA ALA A 137 31.18 5.78 9.36
C ALA A 137 30.56 4.58 8.62
N GLN A 138 29.22 4.50 8.59
CA GLN A 138 28.45 3.49 7.87
C GLN A 138 27.33 4.17 7.08
N PRO A 139 27.52 4.47 5.79
CA PRO A 139 26.48 5.08 4.97
C PRO A 139 25.31 4.11 4.73
N ALA A 140 24.08 4.65 4.76
CA ALA A 140 22.89 3.86 4.49
C ALA A 140 22.95 3.22 3.09
N GLN A 141 22.83 1.89 3.03
CA GLN A 141 22.89 1.14 1.76
C GLN A 141 21.58 1.24 0.97
N HIS A 142 20.48 1.63 1.61
CA HIS A 142 19.15 1.78 1.04
C HIS A 142 18.54 3.12 1.44
N PRO A 143 17.61 3.69 0.64
CA PRO A 143 16.98 4.97 0.91
C PRO A 143 15.88 4.89 1.99
N THR A 144 16.09 4.09 3.04
CA THR A 144 15.15 3.96 4.17
C THR A 144 15.81 4.48 5.43
N GLU A 145 15.17 5.48 6.04
CA GLU A 145 15.48 5.97 7.38
C GLU A 145 14.36 5.53 8.33
N VAL A 146 14.72 4.89 9.43
CA VAL A 146 13.79 4.50 10.49
C VAL A 146 14.23 5.20 11.77
N THR A 147 13.37 6.04 12.32
CA THR A 147 13.61 6.70 13.61
C THR A 147 12.76 6.04 14.68
N VAL A 148 13.38 5.57 15.76
CA VAL A 148 12.69 5.06 16.95
C VAL A 148 12.81 6.11 18.04
N ARG A 149 11.68 6.48 18.66
CA ARG A 149 11.61 7.37 19.83
C ARG A 149 10.85 6.69 20.94
N VAL A 150 11.30 6.90 22.17
CA VAL A 150 10.57 6.51 23.37
C VAL A 150 9.98 7.77 23.96
N GLN A 151 8.68 7.73 24.25
CA GLN A 151 7.95 8.83 24.85
C GLN A 151 7.37 8.39 26.18
N GLU A 152 7.32 9.32 27.13
CA GLU A 152 6.64 9.14 28.41
C GLU A 152 5.42 10.05 28.50
N ARG A 153 4.42 9.60 29.24
CA ARG A 153 3.19 10.36 29.42
C ARG A 153 3.40 11.48 30.44
N VAL A 154 3.01 12.69 30.10
CA VAL A 154 3.03 13.85 31.00
C VAL A 154 1.90 13.68 32.04
N PRO A 155 2.20 13.58 33.34
CA PRO A 155 1.21 13.22 34.36
C PRO A 155 0.03 14.19 34.47
N ASP A 156 0.28 15.49 34.28
CA ASP A 156 -0.67 16.57 34.54
C ASP A 156 -1.60 16.87 33.35
N PHE A 157 -1.46 16.14 32.24
CA PHE A 157 -2.28 16.30 31.05
C PHE A 157 -3.03 15.00 30.74
N SER A 158 -4.36 15.09 30.61
CA SER A 158 -5.24 13.94 30.38
C SER A 158 -5.52 13.62 28.91
N SER A 159 -4.97 14.40 27.97
CA SER A 159 -5.17 14.27 26.52
C SER A 159 -4.29 13.18 25.90
N ASP A 160 -4.72 12.63 24.76
CA ASP A 160 -3.89 11.77 23.89
C ASP A 160 -2.63 12.48 23.36
N LEU A 161 -2.55 13.80 23.49
CA LEU A 161 -1.36 14.60 23.14
C LEU A 161 -0.38 14.78 24.32
N ALA A 162 -0.66 14.18 25.48
CA ALA A 162 0.15 14.30 26.69
C ALA A 162 1.39 13.40 26.68
N TRP A 163 2.15 13.37 25.59
CA TRP A 163 3.37 12.56 25.46
C TRP A 163 4.58 13.47 25.19
N GLN A 164 5.71 13.15 25.82
CA GLN A 164 6.98 13.87 25.61
C GLN A 164 8.11 12.89 25.32
N ASP A 165 9.06 13.29 24.46
CA ASP A 165 10.26 12.50 24.18
C ASP A 165 11.07 12.31 25.48
N VAL A 166 11.43 11.06 25.78
CA VAL A 166 12.29 10.76 26.93
C VAL A 166 13.69 11.35 26.67
N PRO A 167 14.34 11.99 27.68
CA PRO A 167 15.67 12.57 27.51
C PRO A 167 16.71 11.59 26.95
N SER A 168 17.64 12.11 26.15
CA SER A 168 18.74 11.32 25.60
C SER A 168 19.58 10.69 26.72
N GLY A 169 19.85 9.38 26.62
CA GLY A 169 20.61 8.62 27.62
C GLY A 169 19.77 7.80 28.60
N THR A 170 18.45 8.02 28.68
CA THR A 170 17.55 7.18 29.50
C THR A 170 17.28 5.82 28.84
N VAL A 171 17.33 5.76 27.51
CA VAL A 171 17.14 4.53 26.72
C VAL A 171 18.34 4.33 25.81
N THR A 172 18.88 3.12 25.80
CA THR A 172 19.90 2.70 24.82
C THR A 172 19.19 2.03 23.65
N LEU A 173 19.34 2.61 22.46
CA LEU A 173 18.86 2.03 21.21
C LEU A 173 20.03 1.37 20.47
N SER A 174 19.87 0.10 20.12
CA SER A 174 20.79 -0.62 19.25
C SER A 174 20.02 -1.11 18.03
N GLU A 175 20.47 -0.73 16.84
CA GLU A 175 19.92 -1.24 15.58
C GLU A 175 20.69 -2.48 15.15
N ASP A 176 19.96 -3.51 14.72
CA ASP A 176 20.51 -4.67 14.04
C ASP A 176 19.79 -4.83 12.70
N ARG A 177 20.54 -4.81 11.59
CA ARG A 177 20.00 -5.06 10.26
C ARG A 177 20.54 -6.40 9.77
N PRO A 178 19.70 -7.43 9.61
CA PRO A 178 20.14 -8.65 8.95
C PRO A 178 20.58 -8.34 7.53
N ALA A 179 21.59 -9.07 7.03
CA ALA A 179 21.90 -9.03 5.60
C ALA A 179 20.66 -9.51 4.83
N ASN A 180 20.14 -8.69 3.92
CA ASN A 180 19.02 -9.09 3.07
C ASN A 180 19.47 -10.28 2.19
N ILE A 181 18.66 -11.32 2.15
CA ILE A 181 18.80 -12.40 1.18
C ILE A 181 18.09 -11.92 -0.07
N ASP A 182 18.83 -11.76 -1.18
CA ASP A 182 18.33 -11.29 -2.48
C ASP A 182 17.23 -12.20 -3.07
#